data_AF-A0A554I8V7-F1
#
_entry.id   AF-A0A554I8V7-F1
#
_cell.length_a   1.000
_cell.length_b   1.000
_cell.length_c   1.000
_cell.angle_alpha   90.00
_cell.angle_beta   90.00
_cell.angle_gamma   90.00
#
_symmetry.space_group_name_H-M   'P 1'
#
loop_
_entity.id
_entity.type
_entity.pdbx_description
1 polymer ?
#
loop_
_entity_poly.entity_id
_entity_poly.type
_entity_poly.pdbx_seq_one_letter_code
_entity_poly.pdbx_strand_id
1 'polypeptide(L)' 'MKKNQLQENKTKNSAELTKELGVLRAKLSGMKFDLAAGKSNAVKEIRATKKLIAQMLTILHERSVKESSQ' A
#
# COMPACT_ATOMS: atom_id res chain seq x y z
N MET A 1 -14.97 1.17 0.85
CA MET A 1 -13.80 2.06 1.06
C MET A 1 -14.16 2.99 2.20
N LYS A 2 -13.38 3.05 3.30
CA LYS A 2 -13.54 4.14 4.27
C LYS A 2 -12.70 5.32 3.75
N LYS A 3 -13.35 6.44 3.40
CA LYS A 3 -12.73 7.67 2.88
C LYS A 3 -11.59 8.19 3.77
N ASN A 4 -11.62 7.85 5.06
CA ASN A 4 -10.71 8.35 6.09
C ASN A 4 -9.26 7.90 5.89
N GLN A 5 -9.01 6.67 5.41
CA GLN A 5 -7.65 6.14 5.26
C GLN A 5 -6.81 6.89 4.22
N LEU A 6 -7.46 7.48 3.21
CA LEU A 6 -6.77 8.22 2.15
C LEU A 6 -6.31 9.60 2.65
N GLN A 7 -7.08 10.21 3.55
CA GLN A 7 -6.68 11.45 4.22
C GLN A 7 -5.56 11.18 5.22
N GLU A 8 -5.67 10.13 6.05
CA GLU A 8 -4.61 9.74 6.99
C GLU A 8 -3.27 9.46 6.29
N ASN A 9 -3.29 8.76 5.15
CA ASN A 9 -2.08 8.50 4.38
C ASN A 9 -1.49 9.77 3.74
N LYS A 10 -2.30 10.81 3.51
CA LYS A 10 -1.82 12.12 3.04
C LYS A 10 -1.22 12.98 4.17
N THR A 11 -1.57 12.73 5.42
CA THR A 11 -0.98 13.43 6.59
C THR A 11 0.29 12.75 7.10
N LYS A 12 0.43 11.43 6.90
CA LYS A 12 1.61 10.65 7.33
C LYS A 12 2.90 11.09 6.64
N ASN A 13 4.02 10.97 7.34
CA ASN A 13 5.34 11.34 6.84
C ASN A 13 5.78 10.40 5.69
N SER A 14 6.53 10.91 4.70
CA SER A 14 6.99 10.11 3.54
C SER A 14 7.85 8.90 3.96
N ALA A 15 8.65 9.06 5.01
CA ALA A 15 9.45 7.99 5.60
C ALA A 15 8.59 6.86 6.21
N GLU A 16 7.46 7.20 6.84
CA GLU A 16 6.54 6.22 7.42
C GLU A 16 5.80 5.45 6.33
N LEU A 17 5.35 6.14 5.28
CA LEU A 17 4.74 5.50 4.11
C LEU A 17 5.67 4.49 3.45
N THR A 18 6.98 4.80 3.41
CA THR A 18 7.99 3.91 2.83
C THR A 18 8.22 2.67 3.69
N LYS A 19 8.27 2.83 5.02
CA LYS A 19 8.33 1.70 5.96
C LYS A 19 7.08 0.82 5.86
N GLU A 20 5.91 1.43 5.83
CA GLU A 20 4.63 0.72 5.73
C GLU A 20 4.51 -0.03 4.38
N LEU A 21 5.02 0.57 3.29
CA LEU A 21 5.16 -0.11 1.98
C LEU A 21 6.02 -1.37 2.06
N GLY A 22 7.15 -1.33 2.78
CA GLY A 22 8.02 -2.49 2.98
C GLY A 22 7.29 -3.64 3.66
N VAL A 23 6.58 -3.34 4.75
CA VAL A 23 5.77 -4.31 5.50
C VAL A 23 4.66 -4.91 4.63
N LEU A 24 3.94 -4.07 3.88
CA LEU A 24 2.85 -4.53 3.00
C LEU A 24 3.35 -5.42 1.87
N ARG A 25 4.52 -5.12 1.29
CA ARG A 25 5.16 -5.96 0.26
C ARG A 25 5.57 -7.33 0.81
N ALA A 26 6.15 -7.37 2.01
CA ALA A 26 6.48 -8.62 2.69
C ALA A 26 5.22 -9.45 2.97
N LYS A 27 4.17 -8.81 3.49
CA LYS A 27 2.87 -9.46 3.75
C LYS A 27 2.26 -10.03 2.46
N LEU A 28 2.34 -9.29 1.36
CA LEU A 28 1.84 -9.72 0.05
C LEU A 28 2.63 -10.93 -0.47
N SER A 29 3.93 -11.00 -0.23
CA SER A 29 4.75 -12.18 -0.54
C SER A 29 4.25 -13.41 0.21
N GLY A 30 4.05 -13.31 1.53
CA GLY A 30 3.48 -14.39 2.34
C GLY A 30 2.11 -14.85 1.84
N MET A 31 1.20 -13.92 1.57
CA MET A 31 -0.13 -14.26 1.04
C MET A 31 -0.07 -14.93 -0.34
N LYS A 32 0.91 -14.60 -1.18
CA LYS A 32 1.11 -15.27 -2.47
C LYS A 32 1.55 -16.72 -2.28
N PHE A 33 2.42 -17.00 -1.30
CA PHE A 33 2.79 -18.37 -0.95
C PHE A 33 1.59 -19.15 -0.42
N ASP A 34 0.81 -18.56 0.49
CA ASP A 34 -0.42 -19.19 1.01
C ASP A 34 -1.46 -19.46 -0.10
N LEU A 35 -1.59 -18.54 -1.06
CA LEU A 35 -2.46 -18.73 -2.22
C LEU A 35 -1.96 -19.86 -3.12
N ALA A 36 -0.65 -19.94 -3.37
CA ALA A 36 -0.04 -21.03 -4.13
C ALA A 36 -0.23 -22.39 -3.44
N ALA A 37 -0.26 -22.40 -2.10
CA ALA A 37 -0.60 -23.57 -1.29
C ALA A 37 -2.11 -23.90 -1.26
N GLY A 38 -2.96 -23.17 -2.00
CA GLY A 38 -4.39 -23.46 -2.13
C GLY A 38 -5.29 -22.82 -1.07
N LYS A 39 -4.78 -21.94 -0.21
CA LYS A 39 -5.60 -21.23 0.79
C LYS A 39 -6.40 -20.11 0.09
N SER A 40 -7.63 -20.41 -0.32
CA SER A 40 -8.49 -19.51 -1.11
C SER A 40 -8.97 -18.24 -0.37
N ASN A 41 -8.91 -18.23 0.97
CA ASN A 41 -9.31 -17.09 1.79
C ASN A 41 -8.43 -15.84 1.56
N ALA A 42 -7.23 -16.00 0.98
CA ALA A 42 -6.29 -14.90 0.79
C ALA A 42 -6.61 -13.97 -0.40
N VAL A 43 -7.48 -14.35 -1.35
CA VAL A 43 -7.63 -13.60 -2.62
C VAL A 43 -8.17 -12.18 -2.41
N LYS A 44 -9.18 -12.02 -1.54
CA LYS A 44 -9.75 -10.71 -1.22
C LYS A 44 -8.73 -9.82 -0.52
N GLU A 45 -7.97 -10.38 0.42
CA GLU A 45 -6.92 -9.66 1.14
C GLU A 45 -5.78 -9.23 0.22
N ILE A 46 -5.31 -10.11 -0.67
CA ILE A 46 -4.28 -9.77 -1.67
C ILE A 46 -4.71 -8.58 -2.53
N ARG A 47 -5.97 -8.55 -2.97
CA ARG A 47 -6.51 -7.42 -3.75
C ARG A 47 -6.53 -6.13 -2.92
N ALA A 48 -6.94 -6.21 -1.65
CA ALA A 48 -6.94 -5.05 -0.75
C ALA A 48 -5.51 -4.54 -0.49
N THR A 49 -4.56 -5.43 -0.21
CA THR A 49 -3.14 -5.09 0.00
C THR A 49 -2.51 -4.47 -1.23
N LYS A 50 -2.76 -5.01 -2.43
CA LYS A 50 -2.30 -4.41 -3.70
C LYS A 50 -2.84 -2.99 -3.89
N LYS A 51 -4.12 -2.78 -3.60
CA LYS A 51 -4.75 -1.46 -3.71
C LYS A 51 -4.15 -0.45 -2.74
N LEU A 52 -3.87 -0.86 -1.50
CA LEU A 52 -3.23 -0.02 -0.49
C LEU A 52 -1.81 0.39 -0.93
N ILE A 53 -1.02 -0.57 -1.44
CA ILE A 53 0.32 -0.30 -1.99
C ILE A 53 0.25 0.73 -3.12
N ALA A 54 -0.67 0.55 -4.08
CA ALA A 54 -0.83 1.47 -5.20
C ALA A 54 -1.14 2.89 -4.72
N GLN A 55 -2.06 3.04 -3.75
CA GLN A 55 -2.41 4.33 -3.19
C GLN A 55 -1.23 5.03 -2.50
N MET A 56 -0.44 4.29 -1.71
CA MET A 56 0.75 4.83 -1.06
C MET A 56 1.78 5.32 -2.08
N LEU A 57 2.00 4.55 -3.15
CA LEU A 57 2.90 4.95 -4.24
C LEU A 57 2.39 6.20 -4.97
N THR A 58 1.08 6.30 -5.24
CA THR A 58 0.49 7.49 -5.85
C THR A 58 0.69 8.72 -4.98
N ILE A 59 0.48 8.62 -3.66
CA ILE A 59 0.70 9.75 -2.74
C ILE A 59 2.18 10.19 -2.73
N LEU A 60 3.11 9.24 -2.71
CA LEU A 60 4.54 9.55 -2.78
C LEU A 60 4.90 10.25 -4.10
N HIS A 61 4.34 9.79 -5.21
CA HIS A 61 4.56 10.40 -6.52
C HIS A 61 3.94 11.80 -6.63
N GLU A 62 2.70 11.98 -6.15
CA GLU A 62 2.05 13.30 -6.09
C GLU A 62 2.88 14.30 -5.27
N ARG A 63 3.52 13.86 -4.18
CA ARG A 63 4.42 14.71 -3.39
C ARG A 63 5.70 15.06 -4.16
N SER A 64 6.37 14.10 -4.78
CA SER A 64 7.59 14.36 -5.56
C SER A 64 7.33 15.29 -6.75
N VAL A 65 6.16 15.17 -7.40
CA VAL A 65 5.78 16.07 -8.52
C VAL A 65 5.52 17.49 -8.01
N LYS A 66 4.90 17.65 -6.83
CA LYS A 66 4.70 18.98 -6.23
C LYS A 66 6.01 19.64 -5.83
N GLU A 67 6.91 18.90 -5.19
CA GLU A 67 8.22 19.40 -4.76
C GLU A 67 9.12 19.81 -5.94
N SER A 68 8.99 19.16 -7.10
CA SER A 68 9.74 19.51 -8.32
C SER A 68 9.11 20.64 -9.14
N SER A 69 7.88 21.04 -8.84
CA SER A 69 7.15 22.12 -9.51
C SER A 69 7.11 23.43 -8.69
N GLN A 70 7.78 23.47 -7.53
CA GLN A 70 8.00 24.65 -6.70
C GLN A 70 9.45 25.10 -6.80
#